data_AF-A0A257JG85-F1
#
_entry.id   AF-A0A257JG85-F1
#
_cell.length_a   1.000
_cell.length_b   1.000
_cell.length_c   1.000
_cell.angle_alpha   90.00
_cell.angle_beta   90.00
_cell.angle_gamma   90.00
#
_symmetry.space_group_name_H-M   'P 1'
#
loop_
_entity.id
_entity.type
_entity.pdbx_description
1 polymer ?
#
loop_
_entity_poly.entity_id
_entity_poly.type
_entity_poly.pdbx_seq_one_letter_code
_entity_poly.pdbx_strand_id
1 'polypeptide(L)' 'MNTDEAKRVLETALICAQQPLPLRDLRSLFDEQVGNDTLRTLLDELMQDWSGRGVEL' A
#
# COMPACT_ATOMS: atom_id res chain seq x y z
N MET A 1 -3.76 14.49 0.30
CA MET A 1 -2.90 13.46 -0.31
C MET A 1 -3.53 13.04 -1.62
N ASN A 2 -2.76 13.04 -2.71
CA ASN A 2 -3.23 12.49 -3.99
C ASN A 2 -3.01 10.96 -4.01
N THR A 3 -3.76 10.25 -4.86
CA THR A 3 -3.70 8.78 -4.98
C THR A 3 -2.28 8.28 -5.24
N ASP A 4 -1.51 8.94 -6.12
CA ASP A 4 -0.11 8.58 -6.39
C ASP A 4 0.82 8.67 -5.17
N GLU A 5 0.59 9.68 -4.32
CA GLU A 5 1.39 9.87 -3.10
C GLU A 5 1.07 8.77 -2.08
N ALA A 6 -0.20 8.40 -1.95
CA ALA A 6 -0.62 7.28 -1.12
C ALA A 6 -0.02 5.94 -1.60
N LYS A 7 0.01 5.68 -2.92
CA LYS A 7 0.65 4.47 -3.48
C LYS A 7 2.14 4.41 -3.15
N ARG A 8 2.88 5.52 -3.29
CA ARG A 8 4.32 5.57 -2.96
C ARG A 8 4.59 5.29 -1.48
N VAL A 9 3.76 5.83 -0.59
CA VAL A 9 3.86 5.56 0.85
C VAL A 9 3.63 4.08 1.14
N LEU A 10 2.59 3.48 0.55
CA LEU A 10 2.29 2.04 0.70
C LEU A 10 3.43 1.17 0.16
N GLU A 11 3.91 1.46 -1.04
CA GLU A 11 5.00 0.74 -1.68
C GLU A 11 6.26 0.75 -0.81
N THR A 12 6.66 1.95 -0.33
CA THR A 12 7.83 2.11 0.54
C THR A 12 7.66 1.32 1.84
N ALA A 13 6.48 1.42 2.46
CA ALA A 13 6.20 0.69 3.69
C ALA A 13 6.26 -0.83 3.49
N LEU A 14 5.70 -1.34 2.38
CA LEU A 14 5.68 -2.76 2.06
C LEU A 14 7.07 -3.30 1.71
N ILE A 15 7.87 -2.57 0.93
CA ILE A 15 9.26 -2.95 0.59
C ILE A 15 10.16 -2.95 1.83
N CYS A 16 9.97 -1.98 2.73
CA CYS A 16 10.78 -1.87 3.95
C CYS A 16 10.28 -2.75 5.09
N ALA A 17 9.10 -3.37 4.97
CA ALA A 17 8.54 -4.19 6.03
C ALA A 17 9.30 -5.51 6.15
N GLN A 18 9.77 -5.81 7.36
CA GLN A 18 10.42 -7.10 7.68
C GLN A 18 9.42 -8.25 7.84
N GLN A 19 8.12 -7.92 7.93
CA GLN A 19 7.02 -8.85 8.11
C GLN A 19 5.76 -8.29 7.44
N PRO A 20 4.79 -9.13 7.07
CA PRO A 20 3.52 -8.67 6.50
C PRO A 20 2.84 -7.64 7.39
N LEU A 21 2.42 -6.51 6.81
CA LEU A 21 1.73 -5.46 7.54
C LEU A 21 0.22 -5.72 7.54
N PRO A 22 -0.44 -5.76 8.72
CA PRO A 22 -1.90 -5.85 8.77
C PRO A 22 -2.53 -4.53 8.29
N LEU A 23 -3.76 -4.61 7.76
CA LEU A 23 -4.48 -3.45 7.21
C LEU A 23 -4.57 -2.26 8.18
N ARG A 24 -4.68 -2.51 9.49
CA ARG A 24 -4.72 -1.44 10.50
C ARG A 24 -3.42 -0.62 10.51
N ASP A 25 -2.27 -1.27 10.36
CA ASP A 25 -0.97 -0.64 10.44
C ASP A 25 -0.73 0.18 9.16
N LEU A 26 -1.15 -0.35 8.00
CA LEU A 26 -1.18 0.40 6.74
C LEU A 26 -2.10 1.64 6.81
N ARG A 27 -3.25 1.55 7.48
CA ARG A 27 -4.13 2.72 7.69
C ARG A 27 -3.51 3.78 8.60
N SER A 28 -2.70 3.36 9.58
CA SER A 28 -2.02 4.28 10.49
C SER A 28 -0.98 5.16 9.78
N LEU A 29 -0.43 4.70 8.64
CA LEU A 29 0.45 5.51 7.78
C LEU A 29 -0.23 6.77 7.22
N PHE A 30 -1.56 6.82 7.30
CA PHE A 30 -2.40 7.88 6.74
C PHE A 30 -3.27 8.56 7.78
N ASP A 31 -2.93 8.46 9.06
CA ASP A 31 -3.71 9.03 10.17
C ASP A 31 -5.20 8.63 10.11
N GLU A 32 -5.48 7.39 9.68
CA GLU A 32 -6.83 6.84 9.50
C GLU A 32 -7.73 7.58 8.49
N GLN A 33 -7.19 8.56 7.76
CA GLN A 33 -7.92 9.34 6.74
C GLN A 33 -8.26 8.50 5.50
N VAL A 34 -7.60 7.35 5.34
CA VAL A 34 -7.87 6.38 4.28
C VAL A 34 -8.73 5.24 4.84
N GLY A 35 -9.91 5.06 4.25
CA GLY A 35 -10.82 3.96 4.56
C GLY A 35 -10.30 2.61 4.05
N ASN A 36 -10.84 1.51 4.61
CA ASN A 36 -10.44 0.16 4.22
C ASN A 36 -10.66 -0.13 2.72
N ASP A 37 -11.75 0.36 2.14
CA ASP A 37 -12.07 0.11 0.73
C ASP A 37 -11.09 0.84 -0.20
N THR A 38 -10.80 2.11 0.09
CA THR A 38 -9.77 2.87 -0.63
C THR A 38 -8.39 2.21 -0.49
N LEU A 39 -8.04 1.75 0.71
CA LEU A 39 -6.77 1.05 0.93
C LEU A 39 -6.67 -0.24 0.10
N ARG A 40 -7.75 -1.02 0.01
CA ARG A 40 -7.80 -2.23 -0.83
C ARG A 40 -7.62 -1.90 -2.31
N THR A 41 -8.29 -0.85 -2.81
CA THR A 41 -8.10 -0.39 -4.19
C THR A 41 -6.64 -0.02 -4.44
N LEU A 42 -6.02 0.77 -3.55
CA LEU A 42 -4.62 1.16 -3.69
C LEU A 42 -3.66 -0.05 -3.70
N LEU A 43 -3.92 -1.06 -2.87
CA LEU A 43 -3.14 -2.29 -2.82
C LEU A 43 -3.31 -3.14 -4.09
N ASP A 44 -4.53 -3.25 -4.63
CA ASP A 44 -4.78 -3.96 -5.89
C ASP A 44 -4.06 -3.26 -7.05
N GLU A 45 -4.17 -1.94 -7.14
CA GLU A 45 -3.45 -1.16 -8.14
C GLU A 45 -1.93 -1.26 -7.96
N LEU A 46 -1.43 -1.39 -6.74
CA LEU A 46 0.00 -1.61 -6.49
C LEU A 46 0.41 -3.01 -6.94
N MET A 47 -0.37 -4.05 -6.63
CA MET A 47 -0.11 -5.42 -7.10
C MET A 47 -0.12 -5.50 -8.63
N GLN A 48 -1.02 -4.78 -9.30
CA GLN A 48 -1.04 -4.70 -10.76
C GLN A 48 0.21 -4.01 -11.33
N ASP A 49 0.67 -2.91 -10.71
CA ASP A 49 1.88 -2.20 -11.14
C ASP A 49 3.16 -3.05 -11.00
N TRP A 50 3.16 -3.95 -10.02
CA TRP A 50 4.25 -4.89 -9.77
C TRP A 50 4.10 -6.19 -10.56
N SER A 51 2.91 -6.48 -11.10
CA SER A 51 2.68 -7.64 -11.97
C SER A 51 3.57 -7.55 -13.21
N GLY A 52 4.50 -8.50 -13.34
CA GLY A 52 5.50 -8.54 -14.42
C GLY A 52 6.82 -7.83 -14.10
N ARG A 53 6.98 -7.23 -12.92
CA ARG A 53 8.28 -6.87 -12.34
C ARG A 53 8.71 -8.05 -11.45
N GLY A 54 9.98 -8.45 -11.49
CA GLY A 54 10.46 -9.73 -10.93
C GLY A 54 10.41 -9.90 -9.39
N VAL A 55 9.60 -9.10 -8.70
CA VAL A 55 9.34 -9.14 -7.25
C VAL A 55 7.82 -9.20 -7.09
N GLU A 56 7.31 -10.31 -6.57
CA GLU A 56 5.91 -10.49 -6.23
C GLU A 56 5.71 -10.14 -4.74
N LEU A 57 4.76 -9.24 -4.46
CA LEU A 57 4.34 -8.84 -3.11
C LEU A 57 3.30 -9.80 -2.54
#